data_AF-A0A959TH26-F1
#
_entry.id   AF-A0A959TH26-F1
#
_cell.length_a   1.000
_cell.length_b   1.000
_cell.length_c   1.000
_cell.angle_alpha   90.00
_cell.angle_beta   90.00
_cell.angle_gamma   90.00
#
_symmetry.space_group_name_H-M   'P 1'
#
loop_
_entity.id
_entity.type
_entity.pdbx_description
1 polymer ?
#
loop_
_entity_poly.entity_id
_entity_poly.type
_entity_poly.pdbx_seq_one_letter_code
_entity_poly.pdbx_strand_id
1 'polypeptide(L)' 'MPSLQEIQEPIAEDLRDFERRFRDAMKSRTALLDRIMHYIIKRKGKQMRPMFTLLSARQFGP' A
#
# COMPACT_ATOMS: atom_id res chain seq x y z
N MET A 1 11.09 0.97 -22.05
CA MET A 1 10.07 1.53 -21.13
C MET A 1 10.38 0.98 -19.75
N PRO A 2 10.38 1.80 -18.69
CA PRO A 2 10.66 1.31 -17.34
C PRO A 2 9.62 0.26 -16.95
N SER A 3 10.10 -0.83 -16.37
CA SER A 3 9.31 -1.89 -15.77
C SER A 3 8.69 -1.41 -14.46
N LEU A 4 7.62 -2.09 -14.02
CA LEU A 4 6.97 -1.75 -12.76
C LEU A 4 7.90 -1.91 -11.55
N GLN A 5 8.87 -2.83 -11.64
CA GLN A 5 9.86 -3.07 -10.58
C GLN A 5 10.81 -1.88 -10.42
N GLU A 6 11.30 -1.32 -11.53
CA GLU A 6 12.19 -0.14 -11.51
C GLU A 6 11.47 1.11 -10.94
N ILE A 7 10.16 1.23 -11.14
CA ILE A 7 9.35 2.33 -10.58
C ILE A 7 9.13 2.15 -9.06
N GLN A 8 9.08 0.90 -8.58
CA GLN A 8 8.84 0.57 -7.18
C GLN A 8 10.10 0.65 -6.32
N GLU A 9 11.26 0.43 -6.92
CA GLU A 9 12.56 0.40 -6.23
C GLU A 9 12.81 1.59 -5.27
N PRO A 10 12.60 2.86 -5.65
CA PRO A 10 12.85 4.00 -4.76
C PRO A 10 11.89 4.11 -3.57
N ILE A 11 10.73 3.44 -3.63
CA ILE A 11 9.69 3.48 -2.59
C ILE A 11 9.46 2.10 -1.95
N ALA A 12 10.35 1.13 -2.18
CA ALA A 12 10.13 -0.26 -1.77
C ALA A 12 10.02 -0.39 -0.24
N GLU A 13 10.79 0.39 0.51
CA GLU A 13 10.71 0.42 1.98
C GLU A 13 9.42 1.08 2.48
N ASP A 14 9.07 2.25 1.92
CA ASP A 14 7.84 2.95 2.27
C ASP A 14 6.60 2.11 1.95
N LEU A 15 6.62 1.33 0.87
CA LEU A 15 5.56 0.39 0.53
C LEU A 15 5.41 -0.71 1.58
N ARG A 16 6.51 -1.28 2.09
CA ARG A 16 6.46 -2.28 3.17
C ARG A 16 5.86 -1.69 4.44
N ASP A 17 6.23 -0.46 4.76
CA ASP A 17 5.72 0.25 5.93
C ASP A 17 4.25 0.66 5.78
N PHE A 18 3.88 1.15 4.60
CA PHE A 18 2.51 1.44 4.22
C PHE A 18 1.64 0.20 4.39
N GLU A 19 2.06 -0.97 3.90
CA GLU A 19 1.26 -2.19 3.99
C GLU A 19 1.01 -2.64 5.43
N ARG A 20 2.01 -2.52 6.29
CA ARG A 20 1.87 -2.82 7.72
C ARG A 20 0.85 -1.89 8.37
N ARG A 21 1.02 -0.58 8.18
CA ARG A 21 0.11 0.45 8.71
C ARG A 21 -1.30 0.33 8.14
N PHE A 22 -1.42 0.06 6.84
CA PHE A 22 -2.69 -0.11 6.15
C PHE A 22 -3.46 -1.32 6.70
N ARG A 23 -2.78 -2.44 6.95
CA ARG A 23 -3.41 -3.61 7.57
C ARG A 23 -3.93 -3.29 8.97
N ASP A 24 -3.14 -2.59 9.78
CA ASP A 24 -3.54 -2.23 11.15
C ASP A 24 -4.70 -1.25 11.17
N ALA A 25 -4.69 -0.24 10.28
CA ALA A 25 -5.78 0.73 10.16
C ALA A 25 -7.10 0.12 9.69
N MET A 26 -7.05 -1.01 8.98
CA MET A 26 -8.21 -1.70 8.41
C MET A 26 -8.80 -2.77 9.33
N LYS A 27 -8.22 -3.00 10.52
CA LYS A 27 -8.75 -3.93 11.53
C LYS A 27 -10.09 -3.43 12.06
N SER A 28 -11.09 -4.33 12.11
CA SER A 28 -12.41 -4.03 12.69
C SER A 28 -12.61 -4.75 14.01
N ARG A 29 -13.41 -4.15 14.91
CA ARG A 29 -13.88 -4.80 16.15
C ARG A 29 -14.96 -5.85 15.90
N THR A 30 -15.64 -5.80 14.75
CA THR A 30 -16.72 -6.73 14.39
C THR A 30 -16.20 -7.85 13.48
N ALA A 31 -16.45 -9.10 13.86
CA ALA A 31 -15.90 -10.29 13.19
C ALA A 31 -16.29 -10.40 11.70
N LEU A 32 -17.53 -10.05 11.35
CA LEU A 32 -17.99 -10.07 9.96
C LEU A 32 -17.25 -9.06 9.09
N LEU A 33 -17.10 -7.82 9.58
CA LEU A 33 -16.40 -6.77 8.86
C LEU A 33 -14.91 -7.11 8.74
N ASP A 34 -14.28 -7.63 9.80
CA ASP A 34 -12.88 -8.06 9.77
C ASP A 34 -12.65 -9.14 8.70
N ARG A 35 -13.60 -10.08 8.56
CA ARG A 35 -13.56 -11.10 7.49
C ARG A 35 -13.60 -10.47 6.09
N ILE A 36 -14.50 -9.50 5.86
CA ILE A 36 -14.59 -8.78 4.57
C ILE A 36 -13.27 -8.03 4.30
N MET A 37 -12.77 -7.30 5.29
CA MET A 37 -11.54 -6.51 5.18
C MET A 37 -10.32 -7.38 4.86
N HIS A 38 -10.23 -8.57 5.48
CA HIS A 38 -9.17 -9.53 5.17
C HIS A 38 -9.13 -9.91 3.68
N TYR A 39 -10.30 -10.14 3.05
CA TYR A 39 -10.37 -10.45 1.63
C TYR A 39 -10.04 -9.26 0.74
N ILE A 40 -10.42 -8.04 1.13
CA ILE A 40 -10.08 -6.81 0.42
C ILE A 40 -8.55 -6.62 0.42
N ILE A 41 -7.90 -6.72 1.59
CA ILE A 41 -6.45 -6.54 1.74
C ILE A 41 -5.66 -7.60 0.97
N LYS A 42 -6.17 -8.84 0.89
CA LYS A 42 -5.50 -9.93 0.14
C LYS A 42 -5.45 -9.64 -1.37
N ARG A 43 -6.38 -8.85 -1.91
CA ARG A 43 -6.42 -8.44 -3.31
C ARG A 43 -5.73 -7.07 -3.50
N LYS A 44 -4.40 -7.04 -3.54
CA LYS A 44 -3.59 -5.80 -3.61
C LYS A 44 -3.66 -5.04 -4.95
N GLY A 45 -4.07 -5.68 -6.04
CA GLY A 45 -4.06 -5.09 -7.39
C GLY A 45 -2.65 -4.62 -7.80
N LYS A 46 -2.57 -3.68 -8.76
CA LYS A 46 -1.28 -3.09 -9.19
C LYS A 46 -0.70 -2.05 -8.22
N GLN A 47 -1.40 -1.74 -7.12
CA GLN A 47 -0.97 -0.76 -6.11
C GLN A 47 -0.64 0.66 -6.67
N MET A 48 -1.17 1.03 -7.84
CA MET A 48 -0.84 2.32 -8.50
C MET A 48 -1.12 3.55 -7.63
N ARG A 49 -2.21 3.52 -6.85
CA ARG A 49 -2.62 4.64 -5.97
C ARG A 49 -1.58 4.92 -4.87
N PRO A 50 -1.23 3.96 -4.00
CA PRO A 50 -0.19 4.20 -3.00
C PRO A 50 1.17 4.48 -3.61
N MET A 51 1.54 3.85 -4.74
CA MET A 51 2.82 4.17 -5.40
C MET A 51 2.89 5.63 -5.85
N PHE A 52 1.84 6.15 -6.49
CA PHE A 52 1.83 7.54 -6.94
C PHE A 52 1.92 8.53 -5.77
N THR A 53 1.21 8.26 -4.67
CA THR A 53 1.30 9.07 -3.46
C THR A 53 2.71 9.03 -2.84
N LEU A 54 3.32 7.86 -2.71
CA LEU A 54 4.65 7.71 -2.10
C LEU A 54 5.76 8.31 -2.96
N LEU A 55 5.70 8.13 -4.29
CA LEU A 55 6.64 8.75 -5.23
C LEU A 55 6.55 10.27 -5.17
N SER A 56 5.33 10.82 -5.14
CA SER A 56 5.12 12.27 -5.01
C SER A 56 5.66 12.79 -3.68
N ALA A 57 5.43 12.06 -2.59
CA ALA A 57 5.96 12.41 -1.28
C ALA A 57 7.50 12.34 -1.23
N ARG A 58 8.14 11.37 -1.90
CA ARG A 58 9.60 11.32 -2.01
C ARG A 58 10.18 12.44 -2.86
N GLN A 59 9.46 12.88 -3.89
CA GLN A 59 9.92 13.92 -4.82
C GLN A 59 9.75 15.34 -4.27
N PHE A 60 8.68 15.59 -3.51
CA PHE A 60 8.29 16.93 -3.06
C PHE A 60 8.18 17.07 -1.53
N GLY A 61 8.41 15.98 -0.78
CA GLY A 61 8.44 16.01 0.67
C GLY A 61 9.66 16.77 1.21
N PRO A 62 9.58 17.29 2.44
CA PRO A 62 10.68 17.99 3.11
C PRO A 62 11.87 17.06 3.41
#